data_AF-A0A256F8L4-F1
#
_entry.id   AF-A0A256F8L4-F1
#
_cell.length_a   1.000
_cell.length_b   1.000
_cell.length_c   1.000
_cell.angle_alpha   90.00
_cell.angle_beta   90.00
_cell.angle_gamma   90.00
#
_symmetry.space_group_name_H-M   'P 1'
#
loop_
_entity.id
_entity.type
_entity.pdbx_description
1 polymer ?
#
loop_
_entity_poly.entity_id
_entity_poly.type
_entity_poly.pdbx_seq_one_letter_code
_entity_poly.pdbx_strand_id
1 'polypeptide(L)'
;MPKSDNKHYPPSRLAGLKPYKKGQSGNPKGRPPTPPEIKEALQGHSLEAVNKAYDLMMNSTNEMVQLKATEMFLSPFVSKAAQKVDIDHQVTHNMSDLIAKMNASMAAVGQDTKVIDVTPVENISPKKPDASL
;
A
#
# COMPACT_ATOMS: atom_id res chain seq x y z
N MET A 1 -12.95 -7.17 9.13
CA MET A 1 -13.15 -7.51 7.71
C MET A 1 -13.32 -9.02 7.58
N PRO A 2 -14.38 -9.55 6.94
CA PRO A 2 -14.47 -10.97 6.66
C PRO A 2 -13.39 -11.36 5.63
N LYS A 3 -12.65 -12.43 5.94
CA LYS A 3 -11.57 -12.99 5.11
C LYS A 3 -12.14 -13.29 3.72
N SER A 4 -11.41 -12.92 2.67
CA SER A 4 -11.78 -13.23 1.29
C SER A 4 -12.13 -14.71 1.17
N ASP A 5 -13.38 -14.99 0.78
CA ASP A 5 -13.84 -16.34 0.52
C ASP A 5 -12.84 -17.01 -0.40
N ASN A 6 -12.23 -18.10 0.09
CA ASN A 6 -11.46 -19.01 -0.74
C ASN A 6 -12.43 -19.58 -1.77
N LYS A 7 -12.58 -18.89 -2.91
CA LYS A 7 -13.35 -19.36 -4.06
C LYS A 7 -12.69 -20.66 -4.51
N HIS A 8 -13.22 -21.78 -4.01
CA HIS A 8 -12.85 -23.11 -4.47
C HIS A 8 -13.38 -23.23 -5.91
N TYR A 9 -12.56 -22.84 -6.87
CA TYR A 9 -12.88 -23.05 -8.27
C TYR A 9 -12.98 -24.56 -8.51
N PRO A 10 -14.04 -25.04 -9.17
CA PRO A 10 -14.14 -26.46 -9.48
C PRO A 10 -12.91 -26.88 -10.30
N PRO A 11 -12.35 -28.08 -10.05
CA PRO A 11 -11.09 -28.53 -10.66
C PRO A 11 -11.15 -28.55 -12.20
N SER A 12 -12.35 -28.61 -12.78
CA SER A 12 -12.61 -28.48 -14.21
C SER A 12 -12.18 -27.13 -14.82
N ARG A 13 -12.19 -26.02 -14.05
CA ARG A 13 -11.75 -24.70 -14.54
C ARG A 13 -10.23 -24.51 -14.52
N LEU A 14 -9.54 -25.29 -13.69
CA LEU A 14 -8.08 -25.26 -13.56
C LEU A 14 -7.41 -26.34 -14.40
N ALA A 15 -8.18 -27.29 -14.93
CA ALA A 15 -7.71 -28.34 -15.81
C ALA A 15 -7.09 -27.74 -17.08
N GLY A 16 -5.76 -27.82 -17.19
CA GLY A 16 -5.00 -27.34 -18.34
C GLY A 16 -4.28 -26.00 -18.16
N LEU A 17 -4.52 -25.27 -17.06
CA LEU A 17 -3.80 -24.02 -16.77
C LEU A 17 -2.54 -24.33 -15.96
N LYS A 18 -1.36 -24.07 -16.55
CA LYS A 18 -0.10 -24.11 -15.81
C LYS A 18 -0.01 -22.88 -14.89
N PRO A 19 0.23 -23.05 -13.58
CA PRO A 19 0.46 -21.90 -12.70
C PRO A 19 1.68 -21.11 -13.17
N TYR A 20 1.59 -19.79 -13.16
CA TYR A 20 2.70 -18.91 -13.51
C TYR A 20 3.86 -19.10 -12.52
N LYS A 21 5.10 -18.99 -13.01
CA LYS A 21 6.27 -18.99 -12.13
C LYS A 21 6.24 -17.74 -11.25
N LYS A 22 6.61 -17.87 -9.98
CA LYS A 22 6.72 -16.73 -9.06
C LYS A 22 7.67 -15.68 -9.68
N GLY A 23 7.22 -14.44 -9.81
CA GLY A 23 7.96 -13.35 -10.45
C GLY A 23 7.80 -13.25 -11.97
N GLN A 24 7.01 -14.12 -12.60
CA GLN A 24 6.64 -13.99 -14.02
C GLN A 24 5.17 -13.60 -14.15
N SER A 25 4.93 -12.51 -14.90
CA SER A 25 3.58 -12.12 -15.31
C SER A 25 3.06 -13.12 -16.35
N GLY A 26 1.76 -13.43 -16.30
CA GLY A 26 1.08 -14.17 -17.37
C GLY A 26 1.02 -13.42 -18.71
N ASN A 27 1.31 -12.11 -18.68
CA ASN A 27 1.52 -11.30 -19.86
C ASN A 27 2.87 -10.55 -19.76
N PRO A 28 4.00 -11.20 -20.13
CA PRO A 28 5.33 -10.60 -20.01
C PRO A 28 5.54 -9.42 -20.96
N LYS A 29 4.78 -9.33 -22.06
CA LYS A 29 4.85 -8.23 -23.03
C LYS A 29 3.98 -7.03 -22.65
N GLY A 30 3.20 -7.14 -21.58
CA GLY A 30 2.31 -6.07 -21.12
C GLY A 30 1.18 -5.77 -22.11
N ARG A 31 0.55 -4.60 -21.94
CA ARG A 31 -0.50 -4.12 -22.85
C ARG A 31 0.12 -3.84 -24.22
N PRO A 32 -0.42 -4.37 -25.33
CA PRO A 32 0.09 -4.03 -26.66
C PRO A 32 -0.01 -2.52 -26.90
N PRO A 33 1.01 -1.90 -27.53
CA PRO A 33 0.99 -0.49 -27.84
C PRO A 33 -0.13 -0.15 -28.82
N THR A 34 -0.75 1.01 -28.65
CA THR A 34 -1.79 1.48 -29.58
C THR A 34 -1.18 1.70 -30.97
N PRO A 35 -1.81 1.23 -32.06
CA PRO A 35 -1.35 1.47 -33.42
C PRO A 35 -1.17 2.98 -33.71
N PRO A 36 -0.12 3.38 -34.46
CA PRO A 36 0.19 4.79 -34.71
C PRO A 36 -0.92 5.49 -35.51
N GLU A 37 -1.54 4.81 -36.48
CA GLU A 37 -2.64 5.35 -37.29
C GLU A 37 -3.83 5.82 -36.43
N ILE A 38 -4.19 5.04 -35.40
CA ILE A 38 -5.27 5.38 -34.49
C ILE A 38 -4.90 6.59 -33.63
N LYS A 39 -3.62 6.69 -33.24
CA LYS A 39 -3.12 7.81 -32.43
C LYS A 39 -3.15 9.12 -33.22
N GLU A 40 -2.76 9.10 -34.49
CA GLU A 40 -2.78 10.27 -35.38
C GLU A 40 -4.21 10.72 -35.68
N ALA A 41 -5.12 9.78 -35.99
CA ALA A 41 -6.53 10.09 -36.19
C ALA A 41 -7.16 10.72 -34.92
N LEU A 42 -6.86 10.18 -33.74
CA LEU A 42 -7.31 10.74 -32.46
C LEU A 42 -6.76 12.14 -32.20
N GLN A 43 -5.51 12.41 -32.60
CA GLN A 43 -4.93 13.75 -32.49
C GLN A 43 -5.60 14.74 -33.45
N GLY A 44 -5.91 14.32 -34.68
CA GLY A 44 -6.61 15.16 -35.66
C GLY A 44 -8.02 15.57 -35.21
N HIS A 45 -8.78 14.64 -34.62
CA HIS A 45 -10.14 14.92 -34.14
C HIS A 45 -10.18 15.56 -32.73
N SER A 46 -9.03 15.79 -32.10
CA SER A 46 -8.99 16.32 -30.73
C SER A 46 -9.66 17.70 -30.62
N LEU A 47 -9.50 18.57 -31.62
CA LEU A 47 -10.09 19.91 -31.61
C LEU A 47 -11.62 19.87 -31.77
N GLU A 48 -12.12 19.01 -32.65
CA GLU A 48 -13.56 18.79 -32.83
C GLU A 48 -14.20 18.23 -31.56
N ALA A 49 -13.53 17.29 -30.89
CA ALA A 49 -13.97 16.72 -29.63
C ALA A 49 -14.07 17.77 -28.52
N VAL A 50 -13.11 18.71 -28.45
CA VAL A 50 -13.16 19.83 -27.49
C VAL A 50 -14.34 20.75 -27.77
N ASN A 51 -14.60 21.11 -29.03
CA ASN A 51 -15.75 21.94 -29.38
C ASN A 51 -17.08 21.26 -29.01
N LYS A 52 -17.19 19.95 -29.26
CA LYS A 52 -18.38 19.17 -28.89
C LYS A 52 -18.55 19.06 -27.37
N ALA A 53 -17.46 18.91 -26.62
CA ALA A 53 -17.52 18.92 -25.16
C ALA A 53 -17.97 20.28 -24.62
N TYR A 54 -17.52 21.38 -25.22
CA TYR A 54 -17.96 22.74 -24.87
C TYR A 54 -19.45 22.95 -25.18
N ASP A 55 -19.93 22.48 -26.34
CA ASP A 55 -21.34 22.55 -26.70
C ASP A 55 -22.22 21.73 -25.74
N LEU A 56 -21.79 20.52 -25.37
CA LEU A 56 -22.47 19.71 -24.36
C LEU A 56 -22.51 20.40 -22.98
N MET A 57 -21.46 21.14 -22.63
CA MET A 57 -21.43 21.89 -21.37
C MET A 57 -22.46 23.03 -21.35
N MET A 58 -22.67 23.73 -22.47
CA MET A 58 -23.57 24.89 -22.50
C MET A 58 -25.01 24.54 -22.84
N ASN A 59 -25.22 23.62 -23.78
CA ASN A 59 -26.51 23.42 -24.44
C ASN A 59 -27.15 22.05 -24.15
N SER A 60 -26.51 21.15 -23.40
CA SER A 60 -27.13 19.85 -23.13
C SER A 60 -28.38 19.97 -22.27
N THR A 61 -29.39 19.16 -22.57
CA THR A 61 -30.62 19.06 -21.76
C THR A 61 -30.47 18.16 -20.54
N ASN A 62 -29.41 17.34 -20.50
CA ASN A 62 -29.16 16.40 -19.42
C ASN A 62 -28.08 16.95 -18.48
N GLU A 63 -28.49 17.31 -17.27
CA GLU A 63 -27.62 17.87 -16.23
C GLU A 63 -26.38 17.01 -15.94
N MET A 64 -26.49 15.68 -16.01
CA MET A 64 -25.36 14.77 -15.77
C MET A 64 -24.29 14.90 -16.86
N VAL A 65 -24.71 15.10 -18.12
CA VAL A 65 -23.80 15.27 -19.25
C VAL A 65 -23.09 16.63 -19.13
N GLN A 66 -23.86 17.65 -18.75
CA GLN A 66 -23.37 19.00 -18.48
C GLN A 66 -22.32 19.03 -17.37
N LEU A 67 -22.60 18.35 -16.24
CA LEU A 67 -21.68 18.24 -15.12
C LEU A 67 -20.39 17.52 -15.53
N LYS A 68 -20.49 16.39 -16.25
CA LYS A 68 -19.30 15.66 -16.71
C LYS A 68 -18.46 16.43 -17.71
N ALA A 69 -19.08 17.19 -18.61
CA ALA A 69 -18.36 18.07 -19.53
C ALA A 69 -17.62 19.16 -18.74
N THR A 70 -18.27 19.75 -17.74
CA THR A 70 -17.67 20.75 -16.85
C THR A 70 -16.50 20.17 -16.06
N GLU A 71 -16.67 18.98 -15.48
CA GLU A 71 -15.61 18.27 -14.75
C GLU A 71 -14.41 17.97 -15.65
N MET A 72 -14.63 17.58 -16.91
CA MET A 72 -13.56 17.32 -17.87
C MET A 72 -12.66 18.56 -18.07
N PHE A 73 -13.25 19.76 -18.17
CA PHE A 73 -12.49 21.01 -18.30
C PHE A 73 -11.82 21.47 -17.01
N LEU A 74 -12.45 21.24 -15.84
CA LEU A 74 -11.90 21.68 -14.56
C LEU A 74 -10.84 20.72 -13.99
N SER A 75 -10.94 19.42 -14.29
CA SER A 75 -10.07 18.37 -13.75
C SER A 75 -8.55 18.55 -13.94
N PRO A 76 -8.04 19.21 -15.00
CA PRO A 76 -6.61 19.48 -15.14
C PRO A 76 -6.13 20.63 -14.25
N PHE A 77 -7.02 21.57 -13.91
CA PHE A 77 -6.68 22.77 -13.13
C PHE A 77 -6.92 22.55 -11.63
N VAL A 78 -7.86 21.68 -11.27
CA VAL A 78 -8.21 21.37 -9.88
C VAL A 78 -7.60 20.04 -9.50
N SER A 79 -6.76 20.05 -8.46
CA SER A 79 -6.18 18.83 -7.89
C SER A 79 -7.28 17.87 -7.43
N LYS A 80 -7.17 16.60 -7.83
CA LYS A 80 -8.08 15.55 -7.37
C LYS A 80 -8.05 15.45 -5.85
N ALA A 81 -9.19 15.07 -5.26
CA ALA A 81 -9.29 14.83 -3.83
C ALA A 81 -8.21 13.83 -3.37
N ALA A 82 -7.63 14.10 -2.20
CA ALA A 82 -6.60 13.25 -1.61
C ALA A 82 -7.11 11.82 -1.47
N GLN A 83 -6.37 10.87 -2.02
CA GLN A 83 -6.69 9.45 -1.90
C GLN A 83 -6.48 9.02 -0.44
N LYS A 84 -7.54 8.52 0.21
CA LYS A 84 -7.40 7.84 1.50
C LYS A 84 -6.80 6.46 1.26
N VAL A 85 -5.63 6.24 1.84
CA VAL A 85 -4.92 4.95 1.81
C VAL A 85 -5.07 4.35 3.21
N ASP A 86 -6.12 3.55 3.38
CA ASP A 86 -6.33 2.81 4.63
C ASP A 86 -5.41 1.59 4.61
N ILE A 87 -4.33 1.69 5.37
CA ILE A 87 -3.39 0.59 5.57
C ILE A 87 -3.68 -0.03 6.94
N ASP A 88 -4.41 -1.14 6.93
CA ASP A 88 -4.55 -1.99 8.10
C ASP A 88 -3.23 -2.76 8.32
N HIS A 89 -2.33 -2.17 9.11
CA HIS A 89 -1.21 -2.90 9.66
C HIS A 89 -1.66 -3.65 10.91
N GLN A 90 -2.00 -4.94 10.76
CA GLN A 90 -1.87 -5.86 11.88
C GLN A 90 -0.39 -6.09 12.12
N VAL A 91 0.23 -5.16 12.86
CA VAL A 91 1.58 -5.33 13.37
C VAL A 91 1.55 -6.39 14.47
N THR A 92 1.47 -7.66 14.07
CA THR A 92 1.97 -8.76 14.88
C THR A 92 3.48 -8.87 14.66
N HIS A 93 4.21 -7.74 14.79
CA HIS A 93 5.60 -7.82 15.22
C HIS A 93 5.55 -8.20 16.70
N ASN A 94 5.20 -9.46 16.94
CA ASN A 94 5.32 -10.07 18.25
C ASN A 94 6.75 -9.79 18.68
N MET A 95 6.91 -9.24 19.89
CA MET A 95 8.22 -8.85 20.37
C MET A 95 9.21 -10.04 20.35
N SER A 96 8.69 -11.26 20.33
CA SER A 96 9.40 -12.51 20.03
C SER A 96 10.16 -12.53 18.70
N ASP A 97 9.59 -11.99 17.62
CA ASP A 97 10.22 -12.00 16.29
C ASP A 97 11.33 -10.93 16.21
N LEU A 98 11.14 -9.81 16.92
CA LEU A 98 12.16 -8.78 17.09
C LEU A 98 13.32 -9.29 17.95
N ILE A 99 13.03 -9.98 19.06
CA ILE A 99 14.03 -10.62 19.94
C ILE A 99 14.74 -11.75 19.21
N ALA A 100 14.04 -12.59 18.44
CA ALA A 100 14.65 -13.65 17.65
C ALA A 100 15.60 -13.09 16.59
N LYS A 101 15.21 -12.02 15.90
CA LYS A 101 16.06 -11.33 14.93
C LYS A 101 17.26 -10.65 15.60
N MET A 102 17.06 -10.04 16.78
CA MET A 102 18.14 -9.44 17.56
C MET A 102 19.14 -10.50 18.02
N ASN A 103 18.69 -11.62 18.57
CA ASN A 103 19.55 -12.72 18.99
C ASN A 103 20.30 -13.35 17.81
N ALA A 104 19.66 -13.51 16.65
CA ALA A 104 20.32 -13.98 15.43
C ALA A 104 21.39 -12.98 14.93
N SER A 105 21.12 -11.67 15.02
CA SER A 105 22.10 -10.64 14.66
C SER A 105 23.27 -10.53 15.65
N MET A 106 23.01 -10.75 16.95
CA MET A 106 24.03 -10.77 18.00
C MET A 106 24.86 -12.05 17.99
N ALA A 107 24.33 -13.16 17.47
CA ALA A 107 25.11 -14.38 17.24
C ALA A 107 26.01 -14.28 16.00
N ALA A 108 25.60 -13.51 14.98
CA ALA A 108 26.40 -13.27 13.78
C ALA A 108 27.51 -12.23 13.99
N VAL A 109 27.26 -11.24 14.86
CA VAL A 109 28.27 -10.29 15.33
C VAL A 109 28.83 -10.86 16.63
N GLY A 110 29.85 -11.71 16.56
CA GLY A 110 30.45 -12.40 17.72
C GLY A 110 30.97 -11.47 18.82
N GLN A 111 30.06 -10.87 19.58
CA GLN A 111 30.35 -10.12 20.79
C GLN A 111 30.21 -11.08 21.96
N ASP A 112 31.35 -11.33 22.60
CA ASP A 112 31.47 -12.00 23.88
C ASP A 112 30.42 -11.44 24.85
N THR A 113 29.52 -12.32 25.29
CA THR A 113 28.60 -12.05 26.39
C THR A 113 29.42 -11.79 27.64
N LYS A 114 29.77 -10.52 27.90
CA LYS A 114 30.20 -10.09 29.23
C LYS A 114 28.96 -10.17 30.12
N VAL A 115 28.83 -11.30 30.79
CA VAL A 115 27.91 -11.49 31.91
C VAL A 115 28.29 -10.44 32.94
N ILE A 116 27.43 -9.44 33.12
CA ILE A 116 27.56 -8.50 34.22
C ILE A 116 26.89 -9.19 35.42
N ASP A 117 27.72 -9.74 36.30
CA ASP A 117 27.24 -10.19 37.61
C ASP A 117 26.81 -8.96 38.42
N VAL A 118 25.50 -8.75 38.48
CA VAL A 118 24.91 -7.75 39.36
C VAL A 118 24.75 -8.40 40.73
N THR A 119 25.74 -8.24 41.60
CA THR A 119 25.56 -8.48 43.03
C THR A 119 24.79 -7.29 43.63
N PRO A 120 23.61 -7.50 44.23
CA PRO A 120 22.89 -6.41 44.88
C PRO A 120 23.70 -5.90 46.07
N VAL A 121 24.06 -4.62 46.07
CA VAL A 121 24.63 -3.95 47.25
C VAL A 121 23.45 -3.58 48.14
N GLU A 122 23.33 -4.25 49.29
CA GLU A 122 22.36 -3.88 50.33
C GLU A 122 22.67 -2.47 50.83
N ASN A 123 21.73 -1.54 50.62
CA ASN A 123 21.81 -0.18 51.10
C ASN A 123 21.57 -0.17 52.62
N ILE A 124 22.65 -0.10 53.40
CA ILE A 124 22.57 0.01 54.85
C ILE A 124 22.08 1.42 55.18
N SER A 125 20.80 1.56 55.53
CA SER A 125 20.26 2.79 56.09
C SER A 125 20.87 3.04 57.49
N PRO A 126 21.35 4.25 57.82
CA PRO A 126 21.87 4.52 59.16
C PRO A 126 20.72 4.53 60.18
N LYS A 127 20.81 3.63 61.17
CA LYS A 127 19.94 3.60 62.35
C LYS A 127 20.10 4.93 63.11
N LYS A 128 19.01 5.67 63.23
CA LYS A 128 18.89 6.90 64.03
C LYS A 128 19.28 6.59 65.49
N PRO A 129 20.14 7.39 66.16
CA PRO A 129 20.50 7.14 67.54
C PRO A 129 19.29 7.39 68.45
N ASP A 130 18.97 6.40 69.28
CA ASP A 130 17.98 6.49 70.34
C ASP A 130 18.43 7.55 71.35
N ALA A 131 17.65 8.63 71.48
CA ALA A 131 17.84 9.63 72.52
C ALA A 131 17.22 9.09 73.82
N SER A 132 18.09 8.80 74.78
CA SER A 132 17.76 8.53 76.18
C SER A 132 17.21 9.77 76.89
N LEU A 133 16.08 9.63 77.58
CA LEU A 133 15.71 10.31 78.83
C LEU A 133 14.65 9.48 79.55
#